data_AF-A0A1J5B3A3-F1
#
_entry.id   AF-A0A1J5B3A3-F1
#
_cell.length_a   1.000
_cell.length_b   1.000
_cell.length_c   1.000
_cell.angle_alpha   90.00
_cell.angle_beta   90.00
_cell.angle_gamma   90.00
#
_symmetry.space_group_name_H-M   'P 1'
#
loop_
_entity.id
_entity.type
_entity.pdbx_description
1 polymer ?
#
loop_
_entity_poly.entity_id
_entity_poly.type
_entity_poly.pdbx_seq_one_letter_code
_entity_poly.pdbx_strand_id
1 'polypeptide(L)'
;MKTKKILNILAFVLVIVGVFFKALHYSGANAIIMLAGLILIINLFAFCIKDNKAEGLGNGLNYLLVGTLALFIVGAIFKIMHYSGANILLNISYVLAILIPLILIFQKDTTKISLQFIITFLIFFVLVISVIPNNPIQKQLKCSDKTIVNEDNNTELGDSTTTITDTVK
;
A
#
# COMPACT_ATOMS: atom_id res chain seq x y z
N MET A 1 11.11 5.48 -25.69
CA MET A 1 10.74 6.43 -24.60
C MET A 1 9.24 6.50 -24.31
N LYS A 2 8.33 6.51 -25.30
CA LYS A 2 6.89 6.71 -25.07
C LYS A 2 6.22 5.56 -24.28
N THR A 3 6.52 4.31 -24.59
CA THR A 3 5.95 3.11 -23.94
C THR A 3 6.23 3.05 -22.44
N LYS A 4 7.47 3.31 -22.01
CA LYS A 4 7.86 3.31 -20.58
C LYS A 4 7.05 4.31 -19.75
N LYS A 5 6.87 5.54 -20.29
CA LYS A 5 6.10 6.60 -19.64
C LYS A 5 4.64 6.23 -19.51
N ILE A 6 4.05 5.65 -20.56
CA ILE A 6 2.65 5.18 -20.55
C ILE A 6 2.46 4.10 -19.49
N LEU A 7 3.36 3.11 -19.40
CA LEU A 7 3.27 2.05 -18.38
C LEU A 7 3.39 2.60 -16.95
N ASN A 8 4.30 3.55 -16.69
CA ASN A 8 4.40 4.18 -15.37
C ASN A 8 3.13 4.92 -14.98
N ILE A 9 2.59 5.73 -15.91
CA ILE A 9 1.38 6.52 -15.68
C ILE A 9 0.20 5.58 -15.44
N LEU A 10 0.07 4.54 -16.27
CA LEU A 10 -0.96 3.53 -16.12
C LEU A 10 -0.87 2.85 -14.75
N ALA A 11 0.32 2.38 -14.36
CA ALA A 11 0.54 1.77 -13.07
C ALA A 11 0.19 2.72 -11.90
N PHE A 12 0.60 3.99 -12.00
CA PHE A 12 0.29 5.01 -11.00
C PHE A 12 -1.22 5.25 -10.85
N VAL A 13 -1.94 5.40 -11.97
CA VAL A 13 -3.40 5.57 -11.98
C VAL A 13 -4.08 4.35 -11.37
N LEU A 14 -3.66 3.13 -11.75
CA LEU A 14 -4.24 1.90 -11.21
C LEU A 14 -3.99 1.76 -9.71
N VAL A 15 -2.81 2.15 -9.21
CA VAL A 15 -2.52 2.18 -7.77
C VAL A 15 -3.47 3.15 -7.06
N ILE A 16 -3.62 4.37 -7.55
CA ILE A 16 -4.50 5.38 -6.93
C ILE A 16 -5.94 4.87 -6.89
N VAL A 17 -6.46 4.40 -8.03
CA VAL A 17 -7.83 3.87 -8.13
C VAL A 17 -8.02 2.67 -7.21
N GLY A 18 -7.06 1.74 -7.20
CA GLY A 18 -7.11 0.56 -6.33
C GLY A 18 -7.12 0.91 -4.85
N VAL A 19 -6.25 1.84 -4.42
CA VAL A 19 -6.22 2.36 -3.04
C VAL A 19 -7.53 3.06 -2.69
N PHE A 20 -8.05 3.89 -3.58
CA PHE A 20 -9.32 4.60 -3.38
C PHE A 20 -10.48 3.60 -3.19
N PHE A 21 -10.53 2.57 -4.03
CA PHE A 21 -11.55 1.52 -3.93
C PHE A 21 -11.41 0.72 -2.63
N LYS A 22 -10.18 0.48 -2.17
CA LYS A 22 -9.90 -0.18 -0.90
C LYS A 22 -10.37 0.67 0.28
N ALA A 23 -10.17 1.99 0.21
CA ALA A 23 -10.66 2.92 1.21
C ALA A 23 -12.21 2.94 1.29
N LEU A 24 -12.88 2.82 0.13
CA LEU A 24 -14.33 2.73 0.01
C LEU A 24 -14.89 1.32 0.23
N HIS A 25 -14.06 0.33 0.58
CA HIS A 25 -14.46 -1.06 0.80
C HIS A 25 -15.15 -1.76 -0.38
N TYR A 26 -14.89 -1.31 -1.63
CA TYR A 26 -15.46 -1.95 -2.81
C TYR A 26 -14.94 -3.39 -3.01
N SER A 27 -15.85 -4.30 -3.36
CA SER A 27 -15.53 -5.67 -3.78
C SER A 27 -14.78 -5.64 -5.12
N GLY A 28 -13.48 -5.90 -5.09
CA GLY A 28 -12.61 -5.87 -6.27
C GLY A 28 -11.38 -4.96 -6.13
N ALA A 29 -11.32 -4.11 -5.09
CA ALA A 29 -10.16 -3.27 -4.81
C ALA A 29 -8.83 -4.05 -4.77
N ASN A 30 -8.87 -5.24 -4.16
CA ASN A 30 -7.73 -6.14 -4.06
C ASN A 30 -7.19 -6.57 -5.44
N ALA A 31 -8.07 -6.86 -6.39
CA ALA A 31 -7.68 -7.30 -7.74
C ALA A 31 -7.02 -6.15 -8.52
N ILE A 32 -7.52 -4.92 -8.37
CA ILE A 32 -6.95 -3.73 -8.99
C ILE A 32 -5.54 -3.47 -8.44
N ILE A 33 -5.37 -3.53 -7.12
CA ILE A 33 -4.05 -3.33 -6.47
C ILE A 33 -3.05 -4.42 -6.89
N MET A 34 -3.49 -5.69 -6.96
CA MET A 34 -2.66 -6.79 -7.46
C MET A 34 -2.21 -6.55 -8.90
N LEU A 35 -3.13 -6.16 -9.78
CA LEU A 35 -2.82 -5.86 -11.18
C LEU A 35 -1.84 -4.68 -11.30
N ALA A 36 -2.07 -3.62 -10.53
CA ALA A 36 -1.17 -2.47 -10.48
C ALA A 36 0.23 -2.86 -10.02
N GLY A 37 0.32 -3.69 -8.97
CA GLY A 37 1.56 -4.24 -8.44
C GLY A 37 2.32 -5.10 -9.46
N LEU A 38 1.61 -5.96 -10.17
CA LEU A 38 2.21 -6.80 -11.21
C LEU A 38 2.79 -5.95 -12.35
N ILE A 39 2.07 -4.93 -12.81
CA ILE A 39 2.55 -4.01 -13.84
C ILE A 39 3.80 -3.27 -13.35
N LEU A 40 3.83 -2.81 -12.09
CA LEU A 40 5.00 -2.17 -11.49
C LEU A 40 6.22 -3.11 -11.47
N ILE A 41 6.04 -4.36 -11.07
CA ILE A 41 7.13 -5.34 -11.03
C ILE A 41 7.67 -5.60 -12.44
N ILE A 42 6.79 -5.83 -13.43
CA ILE A 42 7.21 -6.05 -14.82
C ILE A 42 8.00 -4.86 -15.33
N ASN A 43 7.53 -3.64 -15.05
CA ASN A 43 8.19 -2.40 -15.47
C ASN A 43 9.57 -2.24 -14.82
N LEU A 44 9.67 -2.58 -13.53
CA LEU A 44 10.91 -2.54 -12.78
C LEU A 44 11.97 -3.47 -13.40
N PHE A 45 11.63 -4.73 -13.68
CA PHE A 45 12.57 -5.68 -14.28
C PHE A 45 12.85 -5.40 -15.75
N ALA A 46 11.85 -5.02 -16.55
CA ALA A 46 12.00 -4.81 -17.98
C ALA A 46 12.78 -3.54 -18.34
N PHE A 47 12.60 -2.47 -17.55
CA PHE A 47 13.09 -1.14 -17.90
C PHE A 47 14.06 -0.55 -16.87
N CYS A 48 13.79 -0.66 -15.57
CA CYS A 48 14.63 -0.04 -14.53
C CYS A 48 16.06 -0.62 -14.52
N ILE A 49 16.21 -1.93 -14.71
CA ILE A 49 17.54 -2.57 -14.83
C ILE A 49 18.33 -1.98 -16.00
N LYS A 50 17.71 -1.85 -17.17
CA LYS A 50 18.39 -1.33 -18.38
C LYS A 50 18.74 0.15 -18.23
N ASP A 51 17.83 0.92 -17.65
CA ASP A 51 17.98 2.37 -17.51
C ASP A 51 19.04 2.72 -16.46
N ASN A 52 19.04 2.05 -15.30
CA ASN A 52 20.10 2.22 -14.31
C ASN A 52 21.49 1.85 -14.86
N LYS A 53 21.58 0.80 -15.67
CA LYS A 53 22.85 0.41 -16.30
C LYS A 53 23.32 1.47 -17.32
N ALA A 54 22.39 2.06 -18.08
CA ALA A 54 22.69 3.13 -19.02
C ALA A 54 23.19 4.42 -18.33
N GLU A 55 22.72 4.68 -17.11
CA GLU A 55 23.16 5.80 -16.26
C GLU A 55 24.53 5.54 -15.58
N GLY A 56 25.18 4.40 -15.87
CA GLY A 56 26.50 4.06 -15.34
C GLY A 56 26.48 3.30 -14.01
N LEU A 57 25.32 2.82 -13.56
CA LEU A 57 25.22 2.06 -12.32
C LEU A 57 25.82 0.66 -12.49
N GLY A 58 26.73 0.28 -11.58
CA GLY A 58 27.34 -1.05 -11.58
C GLY A 58 26.30 -2.17 -11.47
N ASN A 59 26.55 -3.30 -12.16
CA ASN A 59 25.57 -4.40 -12.27
C ASN A 59 25.07 -4.87 -10.89
N GLY A 60 25.98 -5.06 -9.92
CA GLY A 60 25.61 -5.52 -8.57
C GLY A 60 24.68 -4.54 -7.84
N LEU A 61 25.02 -3.25 -7.86
CA LEU A 61 24.22 -2.22 -7.21
C LEU A 61 22.86 -2.03 -7.89
N ASN A 62 22.81 -2.18 -9.22
CA ASN A 62 21.57 -2.11 -9.97
C ASN A 62 20.58 -3.23 -9.60
N TYR A 63 21.05 -4.47 -9.57
CA TYR A 63 20.21 -5.60 -9.13
C TYR A 63 19.78 -5.45 -7.67
N LEU A 64 20.64 -4.91 -6.82
CA LEU A 64 20.31 -4.65 -5.42
C LEU A 64 19.20 -3.59 -5.31
N LEU A 65 19.33 -2.43 -5.98
CA LEU A 65 18.32 -1.38 -6.01
C LEU A 65 16.97 -1.87 -6.56
N VAL A 66 16.99 -2.55 -7.70
CA VAL A 66 15.79 -3.11 -8.32
C VAL A 66 15.18 -4.20 -7.44
N GLY A 67 16.00 -5.08 -6.87
CA GLY A 67 15.55 -6.15 -5.97
C GLY A 67 14.89 -5.60 -4.71
N THR A 68 15.49 -4.60 -4.08
CA THR A 68 14.91 -3.93 -2.90
C THR A 68 13.57 -3.30 -3.23
N LEU A 69 13.47 -2.57 -4.35
CA LEU A 69 12.21 -1.93 -4.74
C LEU A 69 11.12 -2.95 -5.13
N ALA A 70 11.48 -4.08 -5.73
CA ALA A 70 10.55 -5.19 -5.97
C ALA A 70 10.05 -5.78 -4.64
N LEU A 71 10.94 -6.03 -3.69
CA LEU A 71 10.60 -6.59 -2.38
C LEU A 71 9.65 -5.67 -1.62
N PHE A 72 9.84 -4.36 -1.75
CA PHE A 72 8.94 -3.35 -1.22
C PHE A 72 7.54 -3.40 -1.81
N ILE A 73 7.43 -3.46 -3.14
CA ILE A 73 6.14 -3.55 -3.83
C ILE A 73 5.40 -4.81 -3.37
N VAL A 74 6.08 -5.96 -3.33
CA VAL A 74 5.49 -7.24 -2.88
C VAL A 74 5.07 -7.15 -1.42
N GLY A 75 5.94 -6.63 -0.54
CA GLY A 75 5.64 -6.47 0.89
C GLY A 75 4.44 -5.56 1.14
N ALA A 76 4.33 -4.45 0.40
CA ALA A 76 3.19 -3.54 0.47
C ALA A 76 1.88 -4.25 0.05
N ILE A 77 1.90 -4.98 -1.07
CA ILE A 77 0.73 -5.76 -1.53
C ILE A 77 0.34 -6.79 -0.48
N PHE A 78 1.29 -7.55 0.07
CA PHE A 78 1.02 -8.54 1.11
C PHE A 78 0.38 -7.91 2.35
N LYS A 79 0.82 -6.70 2.73
CA LYS A 79 0.24 -5.97 3.86
C LYS A 79 -1.18 -5.50 3.58
N ILE A 80 -1.45 -4.98 2.37
CA ILE A 80 -2.82 -4.59 1.92
C ILE A 80 -3.76 -5.80 1.90
N MET A 81 -3.23 -6.95 1.48
CA MET A 81 -3.96 -8.22 1.37
C MET A 81 -4.07 -8.96 2.70
N HIS A 82 -3.45 -8.45 3.78
CA HIS A 82 -3.37 -9.10 5.08
C HIS A 82 -2.76 -10.51 5.04
N TYR A 83 -1.90 -10.79 4.06
CA TYR A 83 -1.21 -12.06 3.99
C TYR A 83 -0.17 -12.19 5.11
N SER A 84 -0.01 -13.43 5.58
CA SER A 84 1.02 -13.77 6.56
C SER A 84 2.41 -13.48 5.99
N GLY A 85 3.32 -13.02 6.84
CA GLY A 85 4.69 -12.66 6.43
C GLY A 85 4.86 -11.25 5.84
N ALA A 86 3.78 -10.49 5.64
CA ALA A 86 3.86 -9.10 5.14
C ALA A 86 4.83 -8.22 5.96
N ASN A 87 4.79 -8.33 7.29
CA ASN A 87 5.65 -7.56 8.18
C ASN A 87 7.12 -7.96 8.03
N ILE A 88 7.40 -9.25 7.81
CA ILE A 88 8.77 -9.75 7.64
C ILE A 88 9.35 -9.20 6.33
N LEU A 89 8.60 -9.29 5.22
CA LEU A 89 9.00 -8.74 3.93
C LEU A 89 9.25 -7.23 4.00
N LEU A 90 8.34 -6.49 4.65
CA LEU A 90 8.49 -5.04 4.81
C LEU A 90 9.69 -4.68 5.70
N ASN A 91 9.91 -5.39 6.82
CA ASN A 91 11.06 -5.15 7.69
C ASN A 91 12.38 -5.38 6.96
N ILE A 92 12.50 -6.47 6.22
CA ILE A 92 13.69 -6.74 5.38
C ILE A 92 13.86 -5.59 4.39
N SER A 93 12.78 -5.20 3.71
CA SER A 93 12.84 -4.11 2.74
C SER A 93 13.28 -2.78 3.36
N TYR A 94 12.79 -2.42 4.56
CA TYR A 94 13.21 -1.22 5.29
C TYR A 94 14.69 -1.25 5.67
N VAL A 95 15.20 -2.39 6.12
CA VAL A 95 16.64 -2.56 6.38
C VAL A 95 17.45 -2.32 5.10
N LEU A 96 17.03 -2.90 3.98
CA LEU A 96 17.68 -2.68 2.68
C LEU A 96 17.56 -1.22 2.20
N ALA A 97 16.45 -0.52 2.44
CA ALA A 97 16.29 0.89 2.10
C ALA A 97 17.25 1.80 2.86
N ILE A 98 17.61 1.46 4.10
CA ILE A 98 18.60 2.20 4.89
C ILE A 98 20.02 1.82 4.45
N LEU A 99 20.22 0.56 4.09
CA LEU A 99 21.53 0.04 3.67
C LEU A 99 21.96 0.56 2.29
N ILE A 100 21.03 0.73 1.35
CA ILE A 100 21.30 1.26 0.01
C ILE A 100 22.01 2.63 0.04
N PRO A 101 21.46 3.69 0.67
CA PRO A 101 22.12 4.99 0.69
C PRO A 101 23.46 4.93 1.42
N LEU A 102 23.61 4.07 2.44
CA LEU A 102 24.89 3.84 3.09
C LEU A 102 25.94 3.28 2.11
N ILE A 103 25.58 2.27 1.32
CA ILE A 103 26.45 1.71 0.28
C ILE A 103 26.77 2.75 -0.81
N LEU A 104 25.80 3.57 -1.22
CA LEU A 104 26.01 4.63 -2.21
C LEU A 104 26.98 5.70 -1.72
N ILE A 105 26.94 6.07 -0.43
CA ILE A 105 27.87 7.05 0.16
C ILE A 105 29.31 6.49 0.18
N PHE A 106 29.48 5.19 0.41
CA PHE A 106 30.80 4.54 0.33
C PHE A 106 31.31 4.38 -1.10
N GLN A 107 30.42 4.29 -2.09
CA GLN A 107 30.75 4.38 -3.51
C GLN A 107 30.87 5.84 -3.92
N LYS A 108 31.89 6.51 -3.37
CA LYS A 108 32.33 7.84 -3.78
C LYS A 108 32.51 7.83 -5.30
N ASP A 109 31.72 8.67 -5.97
CA ASP A 109 31.87 9.16 -7.34
C ASP A 109 30.98 8.50 -8.43
N THR A 110 30.12 9.34 -9.02
CA THR A 110 29.43 9.21 -10.32
C THR A 110 28.18 8.32 -10.46
N THR A 111 27.62 7.77 -9.39
CA THR A 111 26.37 6.99 -9.49
C THR A 111 25.16 7.89 -9.79
N LYS A 112 24.72 7.89 -11.05
CA LYS A 112 23.45 8.52 -11.45
C LYS A 112 22.34 7.48 -11.36
N ILE A 113 21.31 7.81 -10.59
CA ILE A 113 20.10 6.99 -10.47
C ILE A 113 19.15 7.40 -11.60
N SER A 114 18.55 6.43 -12.29
CA SER A 114 17.60 6.73 -13.35
C SER A 114 16.35 7.42 -12.81
N LEU A 115 15.79 8.36 -13.60
CA LEU A 115 14.50 8.98 -13.30
C LEU A 115 13.39 7.93 -13.12
N GLN A 116 13.49 6.81 -13.84
CA GLN A 116 12.56 5.68 -13.78
C GLN A 116 12.52 5.06 -12.38
N PHE A 117 13.68 4.91 -11.74
CA PHE A 117 13.79 4.43 -10.37
C PHE A 117 13.11 5.40 -9.40
N ILE A 118 13.39 6.71 -9.53
CA ILE A 118 12.80 7.75 -8.67
C ILE A 118 11.27 7.76 -8.78
N ILE A 119 10.73 7.70 -10.00
CA ILE A 119 9.28 7.65 -10.22
C ILE A 119 8.69 6.40 -9.56
N THR A 120 9.27 5.23 -9.77
CA THR A 120 8.75 3.99 -9.21
C THR A 120 8.83 3.98 -7.67
N PHE A 121 9.89 4.55 -7.12
CA PHE A 121 10.06 4.76 -5.68
C PHE A 121 8.98 5.69 -5.10
N LEU A 122 8.65 6.78 -5.79
CA LEU A 122 7.57 7.68 -5.38
C LEU A 122 6.21 7.00 -5.41
N ILE A 123 5.91 6.21 -6.45
CA ILE A 123 4.67 5.42 -6.55
C ILE A 123 4.57 4.43 -5.38
N PHE A 124 5.68 3.78 -5.03
CA PHE A 124 5.75 2.92 -3.85
C PHE A 124 5.46 3.67 -2.55
N PHE A 125 6.00 4.87 -2.36
CA PHE A 125 5.76 5.67 -1.15
C PHE A 125 4.26 5.96 -0.94
N VAL A 126 3.53 6.25 -2.04
CA VAL A 126 2.06 6.41 -2.03
C VAL A 126 1.36 5.11 -1.61
N LEU A 127 1.82 3.95 -2.10
CA LEU A 127 1.31 2.64 -1.68
C LEU A 127 1.52 2.40 -0.18
N VAL A 128 2.67 2.76 0.38
CA VAL A 128 2.95 2.58 1.82
C VAL A 128 2.10 3.48 2.69
N ILE A 129 1.94 4.76 2.33
CA ILE A 129 1.07 5.68 3.09
C ILE A 129 -0.36 5.12 3.17
N SER A 130 -0.83 4.51 2.08
CA SER A 130 -2.15 3.87 2.00
C SER A 130 -2.32 2.68 2.95
N VAL A 131 -1.21 2.11 3.42
CA VAL A 131 -1.14 0.90 4.22
C VAL A 131 -0.99 1.18 5.72
N ILE A 132 -0.71 2.42 6.11
CA ILE A 132 -0.52 2.80 7.52
C ILE A 132 -1.84 2.56 8.27
N PRO A 133 -1.88 1.59 9.21
CA PRO A 133 -3.05 1.40 10.06
C PRO A 133 -3.18 2.63 10.96
N ASN A 134 -4.38 3.23 10.98
CA ASN A 134 -4.73 4.54 11.55
C ASN A 134 -4.75 5.72 10.57
N ASN A 135 -5.23 5.52 9.35
CA ASN A 135 -5.81 6.65 8.63
C ASN A 135 -7.01 7.19 9.43
N PRO A 136 -7.03 8.49 9.80
CA PRO A 136 -8.08 9.07 10.64
C PRO A 136 -9.49 8.83 10.05
N ILE A 137 -9.58 8.67 8.73
CA ILE A 137 -10.79 8.38 7.96
C ILE A 137 -11.44 7.04 8.36
N GLN A 138 -10.66 5.97 8.56
CA GLN A 138 -11.23 4.67 8.92
C GLN A 138 -11.79 4.65 10.34
N LYS A 139 -11.19 5.44 11.24
CA LYS A 139 -11.66 5.58 12.62
C LYS A 139 -13.00 6.33 12.68
N GLN A 140 -13.18 7.34 11.83
CA GLN A 140 -14.44 8.09 11.71
C GLN A 140 -15.58 7.20 11.18
N LEU A 141 -15.33 6.41 10.14
CA LEU A 141 -16.35 5.52 9.55
C LEU A 141 -16.77 4.39 10.48
N LYS A 142 -15.83 3.79 11.22
CA LYS A 142 -16.12 2.73 12.20
C LYS A 142 -16.85 3.23 13.45
N CYS A 143 -16.73 4.52 13.74
CA CYS A 143 -17.47 5.16 14.83
C CYS A 143 -18.92 5.48 14.41
N SER A 144 -19.11 5.97 13.18
CA SER A 144 -20.44 6.28 12.62
C SER A 144 -21.35 5.05 12.53
N ASP A 145 -20.80 3.90 12.11
CA ASP A 145 -21.57 2.66 11.94
C ASP A 145 -22.07 2.09 13.29
N LYS A 146 -21.26 2.23 14.35
CA LYS A 146 -21.65 1.80 15.70
C LYS A 146 -22.72 2.65 16.34
N THR A 147 -22.82 3.94 15.97
CA THR A 147 -23.85 4.83 16.50
C THR A 147 -25.22 4.49 15.93
N ILE A 148 -25.30 4.17 14.63
CA ILE A 148 -26.55 3.81 13.96
C ILE A 148 -27.11 2.49 14.50
N VAL A 149 -26.27 1.46 14.66
CA VAL A 149 -26.71 0.16 15.22
C VAL A 149 -27.20 0.27 16.68
N ASN A 150 -26.70 1.21 17.46
CA ASN A 150 -27.15 1.40 18.85
C ASN A 150 -28.44 2.23 18.96
N GLU A 151 -28.78 3.02 17.95
CA GLU A 151 -30.02 3.79 17.91
C GLU A 151 -31.21 2.88 17.52
N ASP A 152 -31.00 1.96 16.59
CA ASP A 152 -32.02 0.99 16.18
C ASP A 152 -32.38 0.00 17.32
N ASN A 153 -31.40 -0.45 18.11
CA ASN A 153 -31.62 -1.41 19.20
C ASN A 153 -32.28 -0.81 20.46
N ASN A 154 -32.25 0.52 20.63
CA ASN A 154 -32.84 1.19 21.78
C ASN A 154 -34.27 1.69 21.52
N THR A 155 -34.77 1.54 20.28
CA THR A 155 -36.12 2.00 19.90
C THR A 155 -37.19 0.89 20.05
N GLU A 156 -36.80 -0.37 20.23
CA GLU A 156 -37.74 -1.49 20.46
C GLU A 156 -38.02 -1.83 21.94
N LEU A 157 -37.31 -1.22 22.90
CA LEU A 157 -37.48 -1.52 24.34
C LEU A 157 -38.18 -0.39 25.11
N GLY A 158 -39.18 0.23 24.48
CA GLY A 158 -39.86 1.43 24.98
C GLY A 158 -41.38 1.35 25.02
N ASP A 159 -42.00 0.17 25.05
CA ASP A 159 -43.43 0.07 25.38
C ASP A 159 -43.80 -1.29 25.99
N SER A 160 -43.75 -1.38 27.32
CA SER A 160 -44.49 -2.38 28.09
C SER A 160 -44.69 -1.86 29.52
N THR A 161 -45.48 -0.79 29.63
CA THR A 161 -46.11 -0.42 30.91
C THR A 161 -47.55 -0.89 30.87
N THR A 162 -47.90 -1.96 31.60
CA THR A 162 -49.23 -2.05 32.25
C THR A 162 -49.29 -3.19 33.27
N THR A 163 -49.54 -2.80 34.53
CA THR A 163 -50.41 -3.43 35.55
C THR A 163 -50.22 -4.94 35.86
N ILE A 164 -50.13 -5.36 37.13
CA ILE A 164 -51.32 -5.73 37.93
C ILE A 164 -50.93 -5.92 39.42
N THR A 165 -51.61 -5.13 40.25
CA THR A 165 -52.17 -5.32 41.61
C THR A 165 -51.38 -5.92 42.76
N ASP A 166 -51.27 -5.08 43.80
CA ASP A 166 -51.46 -5.42 45.21
C ASP A 166 -52.56 -6.46 45.42
N THR A 167 -52.30 -7.50 46.22
CA THR A 167 -53.37 -8.12 47.01
C THR A 167 -52.83 -8.63 48.34
N VAL A 168 -53.40 -8.03 49.38
CA VAL A 168 -53.43 -8.38 50.79
C VAL A 168 -53.70 -9.88 51.02
N LYS A 169 -52.81 -10.56 51.76
CA LYS A 169 -53.15 -11.29 52.99
C LYS A 169 -51.92 -11.85 53.68
#